data_AF-W1YR50-F1
#
_entry.id   AF-W1YR50-F1
#
_cell.length_a   1.000
_cell.length_b   1.000
_cell.length_c   1.000
_cell.angle_alpha   90.00
_cell.angle_beta   90.00
_cell.angle_gamma   90.00
#
_symmetry.space_group_name_H-M   'P 1'
#
loop_
_entity.id
_entity.type
_entity.pdbx_description
1 polymer ?
#
loop_
_entity_poly.entity_id
_entity_poly.type
_entity_poly.pdbx_seq_one_letter_code
_entity_poly.pdbx_strand_id
1 'polypeptide(L)'
;FGAAMAGLAGFGAGRATAAEPVEHTALAYDFRGEHQAGILTPAQDTLYVAAFDVSTDDAQELKELIAAWTVAAEQMCAGELVGGEPDANEQLPPKDTGEAWGYPVSGL
;
A
#
# COMPACT_ATOMS: atom_id res chain seq x y z
N PHE A 1 -45.13 -20.74 -19.93
CA PHE A 1 -44.60 -19.78 -18.95
C PHE A 1 -43.76 -20.47 -17.86
N GLY A 2 -42.66 -21.14 -18.21
CA GLY A 2 -41.93 -22.00 -17.26
C GLY A 2 -40.42 -21.77 -17.13
N ALA A 3 -39.81 -20.93 -17.97
CA ALA A 3 -38.35 -20.77 -18.01
C ALA A 3 -37.80 -19.60 -17.15
N ALA A 4 -38.66 -18.71 -16.65
CA ALA A 4 -38.22 -17.50 -15.94
C ALA A 4 -37.82 -17.74 -14.47
N MET A 5 -38.35 -18.79 -13.83
CA MET A 5 -38.13 -19.04 -12.40
C MET A 5 -36.77 -19.71 -12.08
N ALA A 6 -36.20 -20.46 -13.03
CA ALA A 6 -34.91 -21.12 -12.83
C ALA A 6 -33.72 -20.13 -12.84
N GLY A 7 -33.82 -19.05 -13.64
CA GLY A 7 -32.78 -18.03 -13.72
C GLY A 7 -32.64 -17.19 -12.45
N LEU A 8 -33.76 -16.89 -11.77
CA LEU A 8 -33.76 -16.12 -10.51
C LEU A 8 -33.15 -16.91 -9.35
N ALA A 9 -33.43 -18.22 -9.26
CA ALA A 9 -32.83 -19.08 -8.24
C ALA A 9 -31.33 -19.28 -8.44
N GLY A 10 -30.88 -19.47 -9.69
CA GLY A 10 -29.46 -19.60 -10.03
C GLY A 10 -28.66 -18.31 -9.81
N PHE A 11 -29.24 -17.15 -10.11
CA PHE A 11 -28.60 -15.85 -9.87
C PHE A 11 -28.47 -15.53 -8.37
N GLY A 12 -29.51 -15.83 -7.58
CA GLY A 12 -29.49 -15.62 -6.13
C GLY A 12 -28.49 -16.53 -5.40
N ALA A 13 -28.45 -17.82 -5.77
CA ALA A 13 -27.49 -18.76 -5.20
C ALA A 13 -26.05 -18.44 -5.64
N GLY A 14 -25.85 -18.09 -6.91
CA GLY A 14 -24.53 -17.74 -7.45
C GLY A 14 -23.93 -16.49 -6.82
N ARG A 15 -24.74 -15.49 -6.44
CA ARG A 15 -24.26 -14.30 -5.72
C ARG A 15 -23.97 -14.58 -4.24
N ALA A 16 -24.71 -15.49 -3.60
CA ALA A 16 -24.48 -15.88 -2.21
C ALA A 16 -23.22 -16.75 -2.03
N THR A 17 -22.77 -17.43 -3.09
CA THR A 17 -21.52 -18.23 -3.10
C THR A 17 -20.37 -17.56 -3.85
N ALA A 18 -20.62 -16.41 -4.48
CA ALA A 18 -19.57 -15.63 -5.12
C ALA A 18 -18.62 -15.14 -4.03
N ALA A 19 -17.32 -15.35 -4.22
CA ALA A 19 -16.33 -14.65 -3.43
C ALA A 19 -16.62 -13.15 -3.58
N GLU A 20 -16.74 -12.44 -2.45
CA GLU A 20 -16.82 -10.99 -2.45
C GLU A 20 -15.64 -10.46 -3.27
N PRO A 21 -15.85 -9.48 -4.17
CA PRO A 21 -14.74 -8.84 -4.86
C PRO A 21 -13.78 -8.32 -3.78
N VAL A 22 -12.54 -8.80 -3.78
CA VAL A 22 -11.51 -8.15 -2.97
C VAL A 22 -11.37 -6.75 -3.55
N GLU A 23 -11.71 -5.74 -2.76
CA GLU A 23 -11.38 -4.35 -3.07
C GLU A 23 -9.85 -4.30 -3.28
N HIS A 24 -9.41 -4.30 -4.54
CA HIS A 24 -7.99 -4.25 -4.90
C HIS A 24 -7.28 -3.05 -4.27
N THR A 25 -8.06 -2.01 -3.95
CA THR A 25 -7.63 -0.80 -3.27
C THR A 25 -7.11 -1.07 -1.84
N ALA A 26 -7.60 -2.11 -1.16
CA ALA A 26 -7.17 -2.49 0.19
C ALA A 26 -6.11 -3.62 0.20
N LEU A 27 -5.62 -4.03 -0.98
CA LEU A 27 -4.56 -5.02 -1.09
C LEU A 27 -3.29 -4.51 -0.40
N ALA A 28 -2.62 -5.36 0.36
CA ALA A 28 -1.33 -5.08 0.98
C ALA A 28 -0.44 -6.33 0.86
N TYR A 29 0.86 -6.11 0.78
CA TYR A 29 1.86 -7.17 0.81
C TYR A 29 2.76 -7.02 2.04
N ASP A 30 3.26 -8.15 2.55
CA ASP A 30 4.18 -8.11 3.68
C ASP A 30 5.47 -7.38 3.27
N PHE A 31 5.76 -6.26 3.96
CA PHE A 31 6.98 -5.50 3.73
C PHE A 31 8.24 -6.27 4.17
N ARG A 32 8.12 -7.10 5.20
CA ARG A 32 9.21 -7.89 5.77
C ARG A 32 9.16 -9.32 5.21
N GLY A 33 10.28 -9.77 4.65
CA GLY A 33 10.43 -11.12 4.15
C GLY A 33 11.87 -11.43 3.75
N GLU A 34 12.12 -12.68 3.34
CA GLU A 34 13.42 -13.09 2.78
C GLU A 34 13.70 -12.40 1.43
N HIS A 35 12.65 -12.07 0.68
CA HIS A 35 12.71 -11.38 -0.59
C HIS A 35 11.84 -10.12 -0.55
N GLN A 36 12.26 -9.07 -1.25
CA GLN A 36 11.50 -7.82 -1.33
C GLN A 36 10.20 -8.01 -2.13
N ALA A 37 9.13 -7.36 -1.67
CA ALA A 37 7.92 -7.17 -2.45
C ALA A 37 8.23 -6.42 -3.77
N GLY A 38 7.38 -6.58 -4.78
CA GLY A 38 7.60 -6.01 -6.12
C GLY A 38 8.40 -6.90 -7.08
N ILE A 39 9.02 -7.99 -6.60
CA ILE A 39 9.75 -8.96 -7.46
C ILE A 39 8.86 -10.16 -7.83
N LEU A 40 8.37 -10.86 -6.80
CA LEU A 40 7.54 -12.07 -6.96
C LEU A 40 6.05 -11.79 -6.76
N THR A 41 5.70 -10.63 -6.22
CA THR A 41 4.31 -10.19 -6.10
C THR A 41 3.71 -9.99 -7.50
N PRO A 42 2.41 -10.23 -7.68
CA PRO A 42 1.71 -9.87 -8.91
C PRO A 42 1.97 -8.40 -9.29
N ALA A 43 2.08 -8.12 -10.59
CA ALA A 43 2.25 -6.76 -11.08
C ALA A 43 1.04 -5.89 -10.72
N GLN A 44 1.32 -4.70 -10.20
CA GLN A 44 0.32 -3.67 -9.88
C GLN A 44 0.06 -2.78 -11.11
N ASP A 45 -1.04 -2.02 -11.08
CA ASP A 45 -1.50 -1.22 -12.22
C ASP A 45 -0.62 0.00 -12.53
N THR A 46 0.15 0.49 -11.55
CA THR A 46 0.97 1.70 -11.65
C THR A 46 2.41 1.46 -11.19
N LEU A 47 3.33 2.28 -11.69
CA LEU A 47 4.75 2.22 -11.33
C LEU A 47 5.35 3.64 -11.30
N TYR A 48 6.03 3.97 -10.20
CA TYR A 48 6.88 5.14 -10.10
C TYR A 48 8.34 4.69 -9.86
N VAL A 49 9.28 5.16 -10.69
CA VAL A 49 10.70 4.80 -10.59
C VAL A 49 11.52 6.07 -10.38
N ALA A 50 12.39 6.04 -9.39
CA ALA A 50 13.35 7.10 -9.09
C ALA A 50 14.77 6.53 -8.98
N ALA A 51 15.74 7.31 -9.44
CA ALA A 51 17.17 7.06 -9.21
C ALA A 51 17.72 8.23 -8.39
N PHE A 52 18.59 7.93 -7.43
CA PHE A 52 19.15 8.92 -6.50
C PHE A 52 20.67 8.90 -6.55
N ASP A 53 21.28 10.09 -6.53
CA ASP A 53 22.71 10.25 -6.32
C ASP A 53 22.99 10.35 -4.81
N VAL A 54 23.99 9.62 -4.33
CA VAL A 54 24.46 9.73 -2.94
C VAL A 54 25.46 10.88 -2.86
N SER A 55 25.15 11.89 -2.05
CA SER A 55 25.97 13.10 -1.90
C SER A 55 26.87 13.11 -0.67
N THR A 56 26.70 12.15 0.24
CA THR A 56 27.56 11.98 1.43
C THR A 56 28.58 10.88 1.20
N ASP A 57 29.80 11.10 1.68
CA ASP A 57 30.86 10.09 1.74
C ASP A 57 30.87 9.36 3.11
N ASP A 58 30.01 9.78 4.06
CA ASP A 58 29.91 9.15 5.37
C ASP A 58 28.97 7.93 5.33
N ALA A 59 29.56 6.76 5.51
CA ALA A 59 28.83 5.50 5.57
C ALA A 59 27.84 5.42 6.75
N GLN A 60 28.08 6.16 7.83
CA GLN A 60 27.18 6.21 8.99
C GLN A 60 25.92 7.02 8.68
N GLU A 61 26.07 8.19 8.04
CA GLU A 61 24.93 8.99 7.57
C GLU A 61 24.08 8.21 6.57
N LEU A 62 24.71 7.48 5.64
CA LEU A 62 23.98 6.64 4.68
C LEU A 62 23.22 5.49 5.36
N LYS A 63 23.80 4.85 6.38
CA LYS A 63 23.11 3.81 7.15
C LYS A 63 21.90 4.36 7.88
N GLU A 64 22.02 5.54 8.47
CA GLU A 64 20.93 6.22 9.18
C GLU A 64 19.80 6.58 8.20
N LEU A 65 20.14 7.07 7.02
CA LEU A 65 19.17 7.34 5.95
C LEU A 65 18.43 6.07 5.53
N ILE A 66 19.15 4.99 5.23
CA ILE A 66 18.53 3.73 4.78
C ILE A 66 17.66 3.14 5.90
N ALA A 67 18.08 3.24 7.17
CA ALA A 67 17.27 2.80 8.31
C ALA A 67 15.98 3.62 8.44
N ALA A 68 16.07 4.95 8.31
CA ALA A 68 14.91 5.83 8.34
C ALA A 68 13.94 5.53 7.18
N TRP A 69 14.46 5.36 5.95
CA TRP A 69 13.68 4.97 4.78
C TRP A 69 13.03 3.59 4.94
N THR A 70 13.72 2.67 5.61
CA THR A 70 13.17 1.34 5.88
C THR A 70 11.96 1.39 6.82
N VAL A 71 11.93 2.34 7.75
CA VAL A 71 10.75 2.58 8.61
C VAL A 71 9.64 3.29 7.83
N ALA A 72 9.99 4.33 7.08
CA ALA A 72 9.02 5.07 6.27
C ALA A 72 8.32 4.18 5.24
N ALA A 73 9.07 3.33 4.54
CA ALA A 73 8.52 2.40 3.56
C ALA A 73 7.61 1.34 4.20
N GLU A 74 7.93 0.85 5.40
CA GLU A 74 7.06 -0.07 6.14
C GLU A 74 5.72 0.58 6.49
N GLN A 75 5.75 1.85 6.93
CA GLN A 75 4.53 2.63 7.22
C GLN A 75 3.71 2.85 5.94
N MET A 76 4.35 3.23 4.84
CA MET A 76 3.67 3.44 3.56
C MET A 76 3.01 2.16 3.04
N CYS A 77 3.71 1.01 3.07
CA CYS A 77 3.15 -0.30 2.70
C CYS A 77 2.04 -0.78 3.65
N ALA A 78 1.94 -0.21 4.86
CA ALA A 78 0.83 -0.43 5.78
C ALA A 78 -0.35 0.56 5.57
N GLY A 79 -0.19 1.56 4.70
CA GLY A 79 -1.16 2.66 4.51
C GLY A 79 -1.14 3.70 5.61
N GLU A 80 -0.06 3.76 6.39
CA GLU A 80 0.13 4.73 7.47
C GLU A 80 0.90 5.97 6.98
N LEU A 81 0.72 7.09 7.67
CA LEU A 81 1.53 8.29 7.44
C LEU A 81 2.96 8.08 7.93
N VAL A 82 3.94 8.59 7.18
CA VAL A 82 5.34 8.56 7.57
C VAL A 82 5.54 9.40 8.83
N GLY A 83 6.03 8.77 9.89
CA GLY A 83 6.20 9.42 11.19
C GLY A 83 4.90 9.60 12.01
N GLY A 84 3.76 9.09 11.52
CA GLY A 84 2.48 9.09 12.22
C GLY A 84 1.66 10.38 12.05
N GLU A 85 0.77 10.62 13.02
CA GLU A 85 -0.11 11.79 13.06
C GLU A 85 0.72 13.10 13.03
N PRO A 86 0.22 14.18 12.38
CA PRO A 86 0.87 15.49 12.39
C PRO A 86 1.21 15.99 13.79
N ASP A 87 2.31 16.74 13.87
CA ASP A 87 2.74 17.36 15.11
C ASP A 87 1.68 18.35 15.62
N ALA A 88 1.43 18.35 16.94
CA ALA A 88 0.49 19.29 17.56
C ALA A 88 0.96 20.76 17.43
N ASN A 89 2.25 20.99 17.20
CA ASN A 89 2.80 22.30 16.91
C ASN A 89 2.62 22.65 15.42
N GLU A 90 1.58 23.44 15.13
CA GLU A 90 1.25 23.94 13.78
C GLU A 90 2.36 24.76 13.10
N GLN A 91 3.39 25.19 13.85
CA GLN A 91 4.53 25.94 13.29
C GLN A 91 5.65 25.04 12.76
N LEU A 92 5.61 23.73 13.03
CA LEU A 92 6.57 22.78 12.49
C LEU A 92 6.13 22.27 11.12
N PRO A 93 7.08 21.99 10.21
CA PRO A 93 6.75 21.25 9.01
C PRO A 93 6.22 19.86 9.39
N PRO A 94 5.21 19.34 8.67
CA PRO A 94 4.71 18.00 8.90
C PRO A 94 5.77 16.95 8.52
N LYS A 95 5.65 15.74 9.07
CA LYS A 95 6.56 14.62 8.78
C LYS A 95 6.22 13.90 7.48
N ASP A 96 4.92 13.83 7.19
CA ASP A 96 4.35 13.33 5.95
C ASP A 96 3.76 14.50 5.15
N THR A 97 3.78 14.42 3.82
CA THR A 97 3.22 15.45 2.95
C THR A 97 1.68 15.44 2.91
N GLY A 98 1.06 14.33 3.31
CA GLY A 98 -0.37 14.19 3.57
C GLY A 98 -1.24 13.94 2.34
N GLU A 99 -0.67 13.89 1.14
CA GLU A 99 -1.41 13.69 -0.11
C GLU A 99 -2.08 12.32 -0.21
N ALA A 100 -1.52 11.32 0.48
CA ALA A 100 -2.02 9.96 0.53
C ALA A 100 -2.94 9.71 1.75
N TRP A 101 -3.18 10.70 2.61
CA TRP A 101 -3.98 10.48 3.82
C TRP A 101 -5.43 10.13 3.48
N GLY A 102 -5.88 8.97 3.97
CA GLY A 102 -7.24 8.48 3.78
C GLY A 102 -7.44 7.72 2.47
N TYR A 103 -6.38 7.57 1.67
CA TYR A 103 -6.34 6.61 0.58
C TYR A 103 -6.03 5.21 1.12
N PRO A 104 -6.52 4.16 0.45
CA PRO A 104 -6.22 2.79 0.82
C PRO A 104 -4.84 2.36 0.27
N VAL A 105 -4.24 1.33 0.88
CA VAL A 105 -2.83 0.89 0.64
C VAL A 105 -2.52 0.62 -0.85
N SER A 106 -3.52 0.16 -1.60
CA SER A 106 -3.47 0.00 -3.07
C SER A 106 -2.37 -0.93 -3.56
N GLY A 107 -1.98 -1.90 -2.73
CA GLY A 107 -0.98 -2.91 -3.05
C GLY A 107 0.46 -2.44 -2.94
N LEU A 108 0.74 -1.23 -2.45
CA LEU A 108 2.12 -0.72 -2.28
C LEU A 108 2.99 -1.69 -1.47
#